data_AF-A0A959NUU8-F1
#
_entry.id   AF-A0A959NUU8-F1
#
_cell.length_a   1.000
_cell.length_b   1.000
_cell.length_c   1.000
_cell.angle_alpha   90.00
_cell.angle_beta   90.00
_cell.angle_gamma   90.00
#
_symmetry.space_group_name_H-M   'P 1'
#
loop_
_entity.id
_entity.type
_entity.pdbx_description
1 polymer ?
#
loop_
_entity_poly.entity_id
_entity_poly.type
_entity_poly.pdbx_seq_one_letter_code
_entity_poly.pdbx_strand_id
1 'polypeptide(L)'
;MNYQNSKYKSEAILILVTLLWGGTFVIVKEALNDVSSMAFIAIRFLIAAAILLPFMRNKKFTKQNLRAGIFIGILLFIGFATQTFGLKFTSATKSAFLTGTAVIIVPLLQVIIEK
;
A
#
# COMPACT_ATOMS: atom_id res chain seq x y z
N MET A 1 11.12 -15.65 -30.03
CA MET A 1 12.04 -14.48 -29.95
C MET A 1 11.37 -13.17 -29.47
N ASN A 2 10.30 -13.19 -28.65
CA ASN A 2 9.64 -11.96 -28.12
C ASN A 2 9.87 -11.70 -26.61
N TYR A 3 10.69 -12.51 -25.94
CA TYR A 3 10.88 -12.42 -24.49
C TYR A 3 11.66 -11.14 -24.06
N GLN A 4 12.61 -10.70 -24.89
CA GLN A 4 13.45 -9.52 -24.64
C GLN A 4 12.63 -8.22 -24.61
N ASN A 5 11.75 -7.97 -25.61
CA ASN A 5 10.87 -6.80 -25.62
C ASN A 5 9.85 -6.81 -24.48
N SER A 6 9.37 -7.98 -24.06
CA SER A 6 8.51 -8.10 -22.88
C SER A 6 9.25 -7.76 -21.59
N LYS A 7 10.54 -8.12 -21.48
CA LYS A 7 11.36 -7.86 -20.29
C LYS A 7 11.59 -6.36 -20.08
N TYR A 8 12.02 -5.63 -21.10
CA TYR A 8 12.22 -4.18 -21.01
C TYR A 8 10.91 -3.44 -20.71
N LYS A 9 9.78 -3.91 -21.26
CA LYS A 9 8.45 -3.35 -20.95
C LYS A 9 8.07 -3.57 -19.49
N SER A 10 8.31 -4.76 -18.94
CA SER A 10 8.05 -5.06 -17.52
C SER A 10 8.94 -4.24 -16.58
N GLU A 11 10.23 -4.10 -16.89
CA GLU A 11 11.16 -3.28 -16.10
C GLU A 11 10.75 -1.80 -16.11
N ALA A 12 10.38 -1.26 -17.28
CA ALA A 12 9.89 0.11 -17.38
C ALA A 12 8.61 0.35 -16.55
N ILE A 13 7.67 -0.61 -16.56
CA ILE A 13 6.46 -0.54 -15.73
C ILE A 13 6.82 -0.57 -14.24
N LEU A 14 7.76 -1.41 -13.81
CA LEU A 14 8.20 -1.47 -12.41
C LEU A 14 8.86 -0.17 -11.96
N ILE A 15 9.70 0.43 -12.80
CA ILE A 15 10.29 1.75 -12.52
C ILE A 15 9.19 2.79 -12.36
N LEU A 16 8.22 2.83 -13.28
CA LEU A 16 7.10 3.77 -13.22
C LEU A 16 6.27 3.59 -11.95
N VAL A 17 5.91 2.35 -11.59
CA VAL A 17 5.15 2.05 -10.37
C VAL A 17 5.94 2.47 -9.13
N THR A 18 7.26 2.25 -9.11
CA THR A 18 8.13 2.64 -8.00
C THR A 18 8.21 4.17 -7.86
N LEU A 19 8.31 4.90 -8.97
CA LEU A 19 8.29 6.36 -8.99
C LEU A 19 6.96 6.90 -8.50
N LEU A 20 5.84 6.37 -9.00
CA LEU A 20 4.50 6.76 -8.57
C LEU A 20 4.32 6.50 -7.06
N TRP A 21 4.73 5.32 -6.60
CA TRP A 21 4.67 4.96 -5.19
C TRP A 21 5.51 5.91 -4.31
N GLY A 22 6.77 6.16 -4.67
CA GLY A 22 7.64 7.07 -3.92
C GLY A 22 7.12 8.51 -3.91
N GLY A 23 6.61 8.99 -5.05
CA GLY A 23 6.01 10.31 -5.18
C GLY A 23 4.78 10.52 -4.30
N THR A 24 4.04 9.45 -3.98
CA THR A 24 2.87 9.56 -3.10
C THR A 24 3.21 10.11 -1.71
N PHE A 25 4.40 9.85 -1.16
CA PHE A 25 4.77 10.37 0.16
C PHE A 25 4.85 11.90 0.18
N VAL A 26 5.29 12.52 -0.91
CA VAL A 26 5.35 13.98 -1.05
C VAL A 26 3.94 14.55 -1.13
N ILE A 27 3.09 13.96 -1.98
CA ILE A 27 1.70 14.40 -2.16
C ILE A 27 0.90 14.24 -0.87
N VAL A 28 1.05 13.12 -0.17
CA VAL A 28 0.36 12.87 1.11
C VAL A 28 0.87 13.85 2.16
N LYS A 29 2.18 14.08 2.26
CA LYS A 29 2.74 15.05 3.21
C LYS A 29 2.14 16.43 3.01
N GLU A 30 2.00 16.87 1.76
CA GLU A 30 1.38 18.15 1.43
C GLU A 30 -0.11 18.17 1.78
N ALA A 31 -0.87 17.13 1.41
CA ALA A 31 -2.29 17.04 1.72
C ALA A 31 -2.60 17.00 3.23
N LEU A 32 -1.65 16.53 4.05
CA LEU A 32 -1.77 16.53 5.51
C LEU A 32 -1.66 17.93 6.15
N ASN A 33 -1.30 18.95 5.37
CA ASN A 33 -1.39 20.35 5.81
C ASN A 33 -2.85 20.83 5.85
N ASP A 34 -3.69 20.31 4.96
CA ASP A 34 -5.09 20.75 4.80
C ASP A 34 -6.09 19.78 5.46
N VAL A 35 -5.76 18.49 5.54
CA VAL A 35 -6.67 17.42 5.98
C VAL A 35 -6.05 16.59 7.11
N SER A 36 -6.87 16.16 8.08
CA SER A 36 -6.40 15.26 9.14
C SER A 36 -5.96 13.90 8.59
N SER A 37 -4.96 13.28 9.22
CA SER A 37 -4.41 11.99 8.77
C SER A 37 -5.48 10.89 8.65
N MET A 38 -6.41 10.84 9.61
CA MET A 38 -7.47 9.83 9.63
C MET A 38 -8.51 10.09 8.54
N ALA A 39 -8.88 11.34 8.28
CA ALA A 39 -9.79 11.68 7.19
C ALA A 39 -9.17 11.37 5.82
N PHE A 40 -7.89 11.68 5.64
CA PHE A 40 -7.16 11.36 4.41
C PHE A 40 -7.16 9.85 4.12
N ILE A 41 -6.85 9.03 5.12
CA ILE A 41 -6.86 7.57 4.99
C ILE A 41 -8.27 7.05 4.73
N ALA A 42 -9.28 7.56 5.45
CA ALA A 42 -10.67 7.16 5.26
C ALA A 42 -11.13 7.40 3.82
N ILE A 43 -10.90 8.61 3.28
CA ILE A 43 -11.24 8.96 1.90
C ILE A 43 -10.49 8.04 0.92
N ARG A 44 -9.17 7.85 1.12
CA ARG A 44 -8.34 6.99 0.27
C ARG A 44 -8.89 5.56 0.17
N PHE A 45 -9.22 4.94 1.31
CA PHE A 45 -9.72 3.58 1.34
C PHE A 45 -11.19 3.48 0.90
N LEU A 46 -12.01 4.51 1.12
CA LEU A 46 -13.38 4.56 0.59
C LEU A 46 -13.39 4.61 -0.93
N ILE A 47 -12.53 5.44 -1.53
CA ILE A 47 -12.37 5.51 -2.99
C ILE A 47 -11.89 4.16 -3.52
N ALA A 48 -10.88 3.56 -2.89
CA ALA A 48 -10.39 2.23 -3.28
C ALA A 48 -11.49 1.16 -3.19
N ALA A 49 -12.28 1.16 -2.12
CA ALA A 49 -13.40 0.23 -1.94
C ALA A 49 -14.48 0.44 -3.01
N ALA A 50 -14.85 1.69 -3.31
CA ALA A 50 -15.84 2.01 -4.34
C ALA A 50 -15.38 1.57 -5.74
N ILE A 51 -14.10 1.76 -6.07
CA ILE A 51 -13.51 1.33 -7.35
C ILE A 51 -13.48 -0.20 -7.45
N LEU A 52 -13.20 -0.91 -6.35
CA LEU A 52 -13.11 -2.37 -6.33
C LEU A 52 -14.47 -3.07 -6.27
N LEU A 53 -15.51 -2.42 -5.76
CA LEU A 53 -16.84 -3.01 -5.54
C LEU A 53 -17.46 -3.65 -6.79
N PRO A 54 -17.42 -3.03 -7.99
CA PRO A 54 -17.93 -3.66 -9.23
C PRO A 54 -17.24 -4.98 -9.58
N PHE A 55 -15.94 -5.10 -9.28
CA PHE A 55 -15.15 -6.31 -9.56
C PHE A 55 -15.48 -7.48 -8.62
N MET A 56 -16.20 -7.21 -7.52
CA MET A 56 -16.61 -8.22 -6.54
C MET A 56 -17.95 -8.88 -6.86
N ARG A 57 -18.72 -8.36 -7.83
CA ARG A 57 -20.12 -8.77 -8.11
C ARG A 57 -20.32 -10.28 -8.35
N ASN A 58 -19.31 -10.95 -8.92
CA ASN A 58 -19.38 -12.37 -9.26
C ASN A 58 -18.55 -13.26 -8.32
N LYS A 59 -18.04 -12.73 -7.20
CA LYS A 59 -17.20 -13.47 -6.26
C LYS A 59 -18.06 -14.01 -5.12
N LYS A 60 -17.86 -15.29 -4.77
CA LYS A 60 -18.51 -15.91 -3.60
C LYS A 60 -17.80 -15.46 -2.33
N PHE A 61 -18.54 -14.84 -1.41
CA PHE A 61 -18.05 -14.52 -0.08
C PHE A 61 -18.20 -15.73 0.83
N THR A 62 -17.08 -16.37 1.16
CA THR A 62 -17.06 -17.39 2.22
C THR A 62 -16.77 -16.72 3.57
N LYS A 63 -17.29 -17.29 4.66
CA LYS A 63 -16.99 -16.80 6.03
C LYS A 63 -15.48 -16.78 6.31
N GLN A 64 -14.74 -17.72 5.75
CA GLN A 64 -13.27 -17.79 5.85
C GLN A 64 -12.60 -16.61 5.17
N ASN A 65 -12.97 -16.30 3.92
CA ASN A 65 -12.40 -15.16 3.18
C ASN A 65 -12.74 -13.83 3.86
N LEU A 66 -13.95 -13.72 4.42
CA LEU A 66 -14.35 -12.52 5.16
C LEU A 66 -13.52 -12.34 6.45
N ARG A 67 -13.32 -13.41 7.24
CA ARG A 67 -12.48 -13.35 8.43
C ARG A 67 -11.03 -12.99 8.10
N ALA A 68 -10.45 -13.63 7.07
CA ALA A 68 -9.10 -13.31 6.61
C ALA A 68 -8.99 -11.86 6.11
N GLY A 69 -9.99 -11.38 5.36
CA GLY A 69 -10.05 -10.01 4.87
C GLY A 69 -10.16 -8.98 5.99
N ILE A 70 -10.99 -9.23 7.01
CA ILE A 70 -11.08 -8.36 8.20
C ILE A 70 -9.73 -8.34 8.94
N PHE A 71 -9.11 -9.50 9.16
CA PHE A 71 -7.84 -9.59 9.87
C PHE A 71 -6.72 -8.81 9.15
N ILE A 72 -6.52 -9.06 7.85
CA ILE A 72 -5.53 -8.33 7.04
C ILE A 72 -5.90 -6.85 6.92
N GLY A 73 -7.19 -6.52 6.82
CA GLY A 73 -7.69 -5.16 6.77
C GLY A 73 -7.36 -4.35 8.03
N ILE A 74 -7.50 -4.96 9.22
CA ILE A 74 -7.11 -4.34 10.49
C ILE A 74 -5.61 -4.09 10.54
N LEU A 75 -4.79 -5.09 10.18
CA LEU A 75 -3.33 -4.94 10.13
C LEU A 75 -2.91 -3.83 9.16
N LEU A 76 -3.53 -3.79 7.98
CA LEU A 76 -3.31 -2.76 6.97
C LEU A 76 -3.69 -1.38 7.48
N PHE A 77 -4.84 -1.25 8.16
CA PHE A 77 -5.28 0.01 8.75
C PHE A 77 -4.30 0.50 9.81
N ILE A 78 -3.85 -0.36 10.72
CA ILE A 78 -2.86 0.00 11.76
C ILE A 78 -1.57 0.50 11.10
N GLY A 79 -1.08 -0.22 10.10
CA GLY A 79 0.11 0.16 9.34
C GLY A 79 -0.04 1.53 8.68
N PHE A 80 -1.11 1.74 7.90
CA PHE A 80 -1.37 3.01 7.22
C PHE A 80 -1.62 4.16 8.19
N ALA A 81 -2.39 3.94 9.25
CA ALA A 81 -2.67 4.94 10.28
C ALA A 81 -1.38 5.41 10.94
N THR A 82 -0.54 4.48 11.38
CA THR A 82 0.73 4.77 12.03
C THR A 82 1.69 5.47 11.06
N GLN A 83 1.80 4.98 9.82
CA GLN A 83 2.65 5.57 8.80
C GLN A 83 2.22 7.00 8.44
N THR A 84 0.93 7.23 8.18
CA THR A 84 0.40 8.53 7.75
C THR A 84 0.43 9.54 8.88
N PHE A 85 0.13 9.10 10.11
CA PHE A 85 0.29 9.94 11.29
C PHE A 85 1.77 10.29 11.52
N GLY A 86 2.67 9.30 11.44
CA GLY A 86 4.12 9.50 11.54
C GLY A 86 4.67 10.46 10.48
N LEU A 87 4.14 10.40 9.26
CA LEU A 87 4.49 11.31 8.16
C LEU A 87 4.25 12.77 8.51
N LYS A 88 3.32 13.10 9.42
CA LYS A 88 3.14 14.47 9.91
C LYS A 88 4.39 14.99 10.63
N PHE A 89 5.10 14.13 11.35
CA PHE A 89 6.26 14.50 12.19
C PHE A 89 7.62 14.33 11.51
N THR A 90 7.68 13.66 10.37
CA THR A 90 8.94 13.42 9.64
C THR A 90 8.85 13.93 8.20
N SER A 91 9.96 13.86 7.46
CA SER A 91 9.98 14.21 6.04
C SER A 91 9.48 13.06 5.17
N ALA A 92 8.92 13.39 3.99
CA ALA A 92 8.49 12.40 3.00
C ALA A 92 9.60 11.41 2.67
N THR A 93 10.84 11.88 2.49
CA THR A 93 12.01 11.04 2.22
C THR A 93 12.30 10.05 3.35
N LYS A 94 12.26 10.49 4.61
CA LYS A 94 12.50 9.61 5.77
C LYS A 94 11.40 8.54 5.89
N SER A 95 10.14 8.92 5.73
CA SER A 95 9.02 7.96 5.73
C SER A 95 9.08 6.96 4.59
N ALA A 96 9.37 7.42 3.36
CA ALA A 96 9.50 6.57 2.19
C ALA A 96 10.66 5.58 2.35
N PHE A 97 11.80 6.06 2.85
CA PHE A 97 12.97 5.22 3.13
C PHE A 97 12.64 4.13 4.16
N LEU A 98 12.08 4.51 5.32
CA LEU A 98 11.67 3.55 6.36
C LEU A 98 10.69 2.51 5.81
N THR A 99 9.72 2.93 5.00
CA THR A 99 8.76 2.00 4.38
C THR A 99 9.46 1.08 3.38
N GLY A 100 10.43 1.58 2.61
CA GLY A 100 11.23 0.80 1.67
C GLY A 100 12.08 -0.28 2.36
N THR A 101 12.50 -0.08 3.61
CA THR A 101 13.23 -1.10 4.37
C THR A 101 12.43 -2.38 4.62
N ALA A 102 11.10 -2.35 4.41
CA ALA A 102 10.25 -3.53 4.47
C ALA A 102 10.72 -4.64 3.52
N VAL A 103 11.42 -4.33 2.42
CA VAL A 103 12.00 -5.33 1.50
C VAL A 103 12.99 -6.27 2.21
N ILE A 104 13.62 -5.83 3.30
CA ILE A 104 14.51 -6.64 4.14
C ILE A 104 13.71 -7.33 5.25
N ILE A 105 12.77 -6.62 5.87
CA ILE A 105 12.00 -7.11 7.03
C ILE A 105 11.04 -8.24 6.63
N VAL A 106 10.34 -8.11 5.51
CA VAL A 106 9.33 -9.08 5.05
C VAL A 106 9.90 -10.50 4.89
N PRO A 107 11.01 -10.75 4.16
CA PRO A 107 11.55 -12.11 4.04
C PRO A 107 12.05 -12.67 5.38
N LEU A 108 12.59 -11.83 6.28
CA LEU A 108 13.00 -12.27 7.62
C LEU A 108 11.79 -12.73 8.46
N LEU A 109 10.69 -11.98 8.42
CA LEU A 109 9.45 -12.37 9.07
C LEU A 109 8.85 -13.62 8.44
N GLN A 110 8.94 -13.76 7.12
CA GLN A 110 8.45 -14.93 6.39
C GLN A 110 9.12 -16.22 6.88
N VAL A 111 10.44 -16.23 7.05
CA VAL A 111 11.18 -17.38 7.59
C VAL A 111 10.73 -17.76 9.02
N ILE A 112 10.28 -16.78 9.81
CA ILE A 112 9.82 -17.02 11.18
C ILE A 112 8.37 -17.56 11.20
N ILE A 113 7.51 -17.04 10.32
CA ILE A 113 6.08 -17.34 10.30
C ILE A 113 5.78 -18.62 9.51
N GLU A 114 6.41 -18.81 8.36
CA GLU A 114 6.19 -19.95 7.44
C GLU A 114 7.13 -21.13 7.72
N LYS A 115 7.58 -21.28 8.97
CA LYS A 115 8.39 -22.43 9.40
C LYS A 115 7.76 -23.77 9.04
#